data_AF-A0A369VP24-F1
#
_entry.id   AF-A0A369VP24-F1
#
_cell.length_a   1.000
_cell.length_b   1.000
_cell.length_c   1.000
_cell.angle_alpha   90.00
_cell.angle_beta   90.00
_cell.angle_gamma   90.00
#
_symmetry.space_group_name_H-M   'P 1'
#
loop_
_entity.id
_entity.type
_entity.pdbx_description
1 polymer ?
#
loop_
_entity_poly.entity_id
_entity_poly.type
_entity_poly.pdbx_seq_one_letter_code
_entity_poly.pdbx_strand_id
1 'polypeptide(L)'
;MAQKGFVGAVLLNKWLIVALAVYFVATVLWLLVLRKVPLNLAYPFVALAFIFVPVLGHYLLAEPLRLQSLLGAALIGAGVWVSVR
;
A
#
# COMPACT_ATOMS: atom_id res chain seq x y z
N MET A 1 -30.28 9.97 -19.25
CA MET A 1 -30.73 9.03 -18.19
C MET A 1 -29.89 7.74 -18.17
N ALA A 2 -28.55 7.80 -18.21
CA ALA A 2 -27.69 6.61 -18.36
C ALA A 2 -26.86 6.22 -17.11
N GLN A 3 -27.04 6.91 -15.97
CA GLN A 3 -26.11 6.80 -14.83
C GLN A 3 -26.51 5.76 -13.76
N LYS A 4 -27.80 5.37 -13.68
CA LYS A 4 -28.30 4.49 -12.60
C LYS A 4 -27.86 3.02 -12.73
N GLY A 5 -27.52 2.55 -13.93
CA GLY A 5 -27.06 1.18 -14.18
C GLY A 5 -25.55 0.96 -13.93
N PHE A 6 -24.73 1.99 -14.18
CA PHE A 6 -23.27 1.89 -14.06
C PHE A 6 -22.82 1.73 -12.61
N VAL A 7 -23.38 2.52 -11.68
CA VAL A 7 -23.02 2.45 -10.26
C VAL A 7 -23.41 1.10 -9.67
N GLY A 8 -24.61 0.59 -9.99
CA GLY A 8 -25.04 -0.74 -9.54
C GLY A 8 -24.16 -1.87 -10.07
N ALA A 9 -23.76 -1.81 -11.34
CA ALA A 9 -22.87 -2.80 -11.95
C ALA A 9 -21.44 -2.76 -11.37
N VAL A 10 -20.93 -1.57 -11.05
CA VAL A 10 -19.62 -1.39 -10.40
C VAL A 10 -19.66 -1.87 -8.95
N LEU A 11 -20.72 -1.54 -8.19
CA LEU A 11 -20.90 -1.97 -6.80
C LEU A 11 -21.01 -3.50 -6.65
N LEU A 12 -21.58 -4.18 -7.65
CA LEU A 12 -21.68 -5.65 -7.68
C LEU A 12 -20.47 -6.34 -8.32
N ASN A 13 -19.42 -5.59 -8.69
CA ASN A 13 -18.19 -6.18 -9.21
C ASN A 13 -17.49 -7.00 -8.11
N LYS A 14 -17.39 -8.31 -8.32
CA LYS A 14 -16.75 -9.24 -7.36
C LYS A 14 -15.34 -8.81 -6.98
N TRP A 15 -14.56 -8.28 -7.93
CA TRP A 15 -13.20 -7.80 -7.66
C TRP A 15 -13.17 -6.57 -6.78
N LEU A 16 -14.13 -5.64 -6.96
CA LEU A 16 -14.26 -4.47 -6.11
C LEU A 16 -14.63 -4.88 -4.68
N ILE A 17 -15.58 -5.80 -4.52
CA ILE A 17 -15.99 -6.29 -3.20
C ILE A 17 -14.81 -6.97 -2.48
N VAL A 18 -14.04 -7.81 -3.18
CA VAL A 18 -12.84 -8.44 -2.61
C VAL A 18 -11.80 -7.38 -2.23
N ALA A 19 -11.53 -6.40 -3.10
CA ALA A 19 -10.60 -5.32 -2.80
C ALA A 19 -11.03 -4.50 -1.57
N LEU A 20 -12.32 -4.16 -1.46
CA LEU A 20 -12.88 -3.45 -0.31
C LEU A 20 -12.79 -4.28 0.97
N ALA A 21 -13.06 -5.58 0.91
CA ALA A 21 -12.93 -6.48 2.05
C ALA A 21 -11.47 -6.56 2.54
N VAL A 22 -10.52 -6.72 1.61
CA VAL A 22 -9.08 -6.72 1.93
C VAL A 22 -8.66 -5.39 2.53
N TYR A 23 -9.14 -4.26 1.99
CA TYR A 23 -8.81 -2.93 2.48
C TYR A 23 -9.39 -2.66 3.88
N PHE A 24 -10.61 -3.12 4.14
CA PHE A 24 -11.24 -3.05 5.45
C PHE A 24 -10.42 -3.84 6.49
N VAL A 25 -10.03 -5.09 6.16
CA VAL A 25 -9.19 -5.91 7.03
C VAL A 25 -7.82 -5.24 7.27
N ALA A 26 -7.17 -4.76 6.21
CA ALA A 26 -5.89 -4.06 6.31
C ALA A 26 -5.98 -2.84 7.23
N THR A 27 -7.06 -2.07 7.12
CA THR A 27 -7.32 -0.89 7.96
C THR A 27 -7.49 -1.28 9.43
N VAL A 28 -8.31 -2.30 9.73
CA VAL A 28 -8.50 -2.79 11.10
C VAL A 28 -7.18 -3.28 11.69
N LEU A 29 -6.42 -4.09 10.95
CA LEU A 29 -5.10 -4.57 11.38
C LEU A 29 -4.15 -3.40 11.65
N TRP A 30 -4.12 -2.40 10.78
CA TRP A 30 -3.30 -1.21 10.95
C TRP A 30 -3.65 -0.43 12.22
N LEU A 31 -4.95 -0.22 12.48
CA LEU A 31 -5.41 0.42 13.71
C LEU A 31 -5.00 -0.37 14.95
N LEU A 32 -5.05 -1.70 14.91
CA LEU A 32 -4.60 -2.56 16.01
C LEU A 32 -3.08 -2.46 16.24
N VAL A 33 -2.29 -2.37 15.18
CA VAL A 33 -0.83 -2.16 15.27
C VAL A 33 -0.52 -0.81 15.92
N LEU A 34 -1.18 0.26 15.46
CA LEU A 34 -0.97 1.61 16.00
C LEU A 34 -1.37 1.77 17.47
N ARG A 35 -2.27 0.92 17.99
CA ARG A 35 -2.59 0.90 19.43
C ARG A 35 -1.45 0.34 20.29
N LYS A 36 -0.53 -0.43 19.72
CA LYS A 36 0.56 -1.11 20.45
C LYS A 36 1.95 -0.57 20.11
N VAL A 37 2.14 -0.06 18.89
CA VAL A 37 3.43 0.38 18.36
C VAL A 37 3.43 1.91 18.26
N PRO A 38 4.45 2.60 18.81
CA PRO A 38 4.54 4.05 18.69
C PRO A 38 4.75 4.46 17.22
N LEU A 39 4.20 5.62 16.83
CA LEU A 39 4.19 6.06 15.43
C LEU A 39 5.60 6.19 14.84
N ASN A 40 6.60 6.56 15.65
CA ASN A 40 8.00 6.66 15.22
C ASN A 40 8.60 5.33 14.74
N LEU A 41 8.09 4.18 15.19
CA LEU A 41 8.49 2.85 14.70
C LEU A 41 7.59 2.34 13.58
N ALA A 42 6.31 2.77 13.57
CA ALA A 42 5.34 2.35 12.55
C ALA A 42 5.67 2.93 11.16
N TYR A 43 6.01 4.22 11.06
CA TYR A 43 6.30 4.88 9.78
C TYR A 43 7.53 4.30 9.04
N PRO A 44 8.64 3.97 9.70
CA PRO A 44 9.74 3.19 9.10
C PRO A 44 9.31 1.88 8.49
N PHE A 45 8.39 1.18 9.14
CA PHE A 45 7.88 -0.09 8.63
C PHE A 45 7.05 0.10 7.35
N VAL A 46 6.24 1.18 7.30
CA VAL A 46 5.50 1.56 6.09
C VAL A 46 6.46 1.96 4.97
N ALA A 47 7.55 2.65 5.29
CA ALA A 47 8.54 3.09 4.30
C ALA A 47 9.20 1.90 3.58
N LEU A 48 9.43 0.78 4.27
CA LEU A 48 9.95 -0.44 3.67
C LEU A 48 9.05 -0.98 2.54
N ALA A 49 7.74 -0.71 2.58
CA ALA A 49 6.83 -1.11 1.51
C ALA A 49 7.22 -0.48 0.16
N PHE A 50 7.81 0.72 0.14
CA PHE A 50 8.29 1.34 -1.10
C PHE A 50 9.48 0.60 -1.73
N ILE A 51 10.19 -0.23 -0.96
CA ILE A 51 11.24 -1.13 -1.47
C ILE A 51 10.62 -2.48 -1.83
N PHE A 52 9.84 -3.07 -0.93
CA PHE A 52 9.27 -4.41 -1.13
C PHE A 52 8.25 -4.48 -2.25
N VAL A 53 7.37 -3.47 -2.41
CA VAL A 53 6.29 -3.50 -3.41
C VAL A 53 6.85 -3.54 -4.83
N PRO A 54 7.78 -2.66 -5.27
CA PRO A 54 8.37 -2.75 -6.61
C PRO A 54 9.16 -4.05 -6.82
N VAL A 55 9.90 -4.50 -5.80
CA VAL A 55 10.69 -5.74 -5.89
C VAL A 55 9.78 -6.96 -6.04
N LEU A 56 8.74 -7.09 -5.22
CA LEU A 56 7.76 -8.16 -5.34
C LEU A 56 6.93 -8.03 -6.63
N GLY A 57 6.60 -6.81 -7.07
CA GLY A 57 5.96 -6.56 -8.35
C GLY A 57 6.78 -7.09 -9.53
N HIS A 58 8.09 -6.92 -9.48
CA HIS A 58 8.99 -7.50 -10.47
C HIS A 58 8.95 -9.02 -10.52
N TYR A 59 9.07 -9.66 -9.36
CA TYR A 59 9.20 -11.11 -9.28
C TYR A 59 7.86 -11.83 -9.45
N LEU A 60 6.76 -11.29 -8.93
CA LEU A 60 5.44 -11.93 -8.93
C LEU A 60 4.57 -11.51 -10.11
N LEU A 61 4.64 -10.23 -10.51
CA LEU A 61 3.78 -9.66 -11.56
C LEU A 61 4.55 -9.39 -12.86
N ALA A 62 5.85 -9.72 -12.90
CA ALA A 62 6.75 -9.48 -14.04
C ALA A 62 6.81 -7.99 -14.45
N GLU A 63 6.59 -7.07 -13.51
CA GLU A 63 6.62 -5.64 -13.78
C GLU A 63 8.06 -5.14 -13.99
N PRO A 64 8.32 -4.23 -14.95
CA PRO A 64 9.66 -3.72 -15.18
C PRO A 64 10.16 -2.90 -13.97
N LEU A 65 11.24 -3.36 -13.33
CA LEU A 65 11.94 -2.59 -12.30
C LEU A 65 12.64 -1.39 -12.91
N ARG A 66 12.05 -0.22 -12.71
CA ARG A 66 12.68 1.05 -13.10
C ARG A 66 13.65 1.48 -12.02
N LEU A 67 14.84 1.90 -12.45
CA LEU A 67 15.86 2.49 -11.58
C LEU A 67 15.31 3.69 -10.80
N GLN A 68 14.39 4.44 -11.41
CA GLN A 68 13.68 5.56 -10.78
C GLN A 68 12.91 5.15 -9.53
N SER A 69 12.21 4.00 -9.56
CA SER A 69 11.46 3.50 -8.41
C SER A 69 12.38 3.08 -7.27
N LEU A 70 13.53 2.49 -7.59
CA LEU A 70 14.57 2.12 -6.61
C LEU A 70 15.22 3.36 -5.97
N LEU A 71 15.56 4.36 -6.78
CA LEU A 71 16.12 5.62 -6.28
C LEU A 71 15.11 6.38 -5.40
N GLY A 72 13.84 6.41 -5.80
CA GLY A 72 12.77 6.98 -4.99
C GLY A 72 12.59 6.23 -3.67
N ALA A 73 12.59 4.90 -3.69
CA ALA A 73 12.50 4.08 -2.49
C ALA A 73 13.69 4.30 -1.54
N ALA A 74 14.91 4.41 -2.08
CA ALA A 74 16.10 4.75 -1.31
C ALA A 74 16.01 6.13 -0.66
N LEU A 75 15.50 7.13 -1.40
CA LEU A 75 15.30 8.50 -0.88
C LEU A 75 14.26 8.54 0.25
N ILE A 76 13.13 7.83 0.09
CA ILE A 76 12.10 7.69 1.13
C ILE A 76 12.70 7.02 2.37
N GLY A 77 13.43 5.92 2.18
CA GLY A 77 14.12 5.22 3.28
C GLY A 77 15.11 6.12 4.02
N ALA A 78 15.91 6.91 3.29
CA ALA A 78 16.83 7.87 3.88
C ALA A 78 16.11 8.98 4.67
N GLY A 79 15.02 9.55 4.13
CA GLY A 79 14.23 10.56 4.83
C GLY A 79 13.60 10.05 6.13
N VAL A 80 13.14 8.80 6.11
CA VAL A 80 12.55 8.16 7.30
C VAL A 80 13.62 7.83 8.34
N TRP A 81 14.80 7.38 7.91
CA TRP A 81 15.94 7.19 8.81
C TRP A 81 16.35 8.48 9.54
N VAL A 82 16.37 9.61 8.83
CA VAL A 82 16.63 10.92 9.44
C VAL A 82 15.51 11.30 10.41
N SER A 83 14.25 10.99 10.10
CA SER A 83 13.10 11.36 10.94
C SER A 83 13.01 10.56 12.26
N VAL A 84 13.63 9.38 12.31
CA VAL A 84 13.64 8.49 13.49
C VAL A 84 14.80 8.80 14.44
N ARG A 85 15.88 9.40 13.92
CA ARG A 85 17.05 9.79 14.71
C ARG A 85 16.83 11.14 15.39
#